data_AF-A0AAV5HRC2-F1
#
_entry.id   AF-A0AAV5HRC2-F1
#
_cell.length_a   1.000
_cell.length_b   1.000
_cell.length_c   1.000
_cell.angle_alpha   90.00
_cell.angle_beta   90.00
_cell.angle_gamma   90.00
#
_symmetry.space_group_name_H-M   'P 1'
#
loop_
_entity.id
_entity.type
_entity.pdbx_description
1 polymer ?
#
loop_
_entity_poly.entity_id
_entity_poly.type
_entity_poly.pdbx_seq_one_letter_code
_entity_poly.pdbx_strand_id
1 'polypeptide(L)'
;MLVDDSGDVTITNDDVTILKILISMRPQPQVLVELVELQDREVGDGTTSVVIVAAELVKRANDLVRNKIHPTSIIGGYRIASREAHR
;
A
#
# COMPACT_ATOMS: atom_id res chain seq x y z
N MET A 1 0.71 -15.34 -11.80
CA MET A 1 0.96 -15.27 -13.26
C MET A 1 0.39 -13.96 -13.75
N LEU A 2 1.25 -13.10 -14.29
CA LEU A 2 0.91 -11.80 -14.86
C LEU A 2 1.24 -11.83 -16.35
N VAL A 3 0.40 -11.21 -17.17
CA VAL A 3 0.60 -11.07 -18.61
C VAL A 3 0.59 -9.58 -18.91
N ASP A 4 1.63 -9.08 -19.57
CA ASP A 4 1.71 -7.69 -19.98
C ASP A 4 1.01 -7.44 -21.34
N ASP A 5 0.93 -6.18 -21.76
CA ASP A 5 0.30 -5.79 -23.03
C ASP A 5 1.05 -6.32 -24.26
N SER A 6 2.30 -6.75 -24.11
CA SER A 6 3.12 -7.36 -25.16
C SER A 6 2.93 -8.88 -25.25
N GLY A 7 2.19 -9.47 -24.31
CA GLY A 7 2.00 -10.90 -24.19
C GLY A 7 3.10 -11.64 -23.44
N ASP A 8 4.02 -10.93 -22.78
CA ASP A 8 5.06 -11.55 -21.95
C ASP A 8 4.45 -12.07 -20.63
N VAL A 9 4.83 -13.29 -20.25
CA VAL A 9 4.23 -14.01 -19.14
C VAL A 9 5.23 -14.11 -18.00
N THR A 10 4.98 -13.36 -16.93
CA THR A 10 5.76 -13.45 -15.70
C THR A 10 5.06 -14.34 -14.67
N ILE A 11 5.72 -15.41 -14.25
CA ILE A 11 5.27 -16.27 -13.15
C ILE A 11 6.16 -15.99 -11.95
N THR A 12 5.61 -15.31 -10.95
CA THR A 12 6.29 -15.01 -9.69
C THR A 12 5.30 -15.02 -8.54
N ASN A 13 5.81 -15.32 -7.34
CA ASN A 13 5.13 -15.18 -6.06
C ASN A 13 5.77 -14.07 -5.20
N ASP A 14 6.71 -13.31 -5.75
CA ASP A 14 7.29 -12.16 -5.06
C ASP A 14 6.36 -10.95 -5.17
N ASP A 15 5.85 -10.49 -4.04
CA ASP A 15 4.90 -9.38 -3.93
C ASP A 15 5.47 -8.06 -4.47
N VAL A 16 6.78 -7.82 -4.29
CA VAL A 16 7.46 -6.63 -4.82
C VAL A 16 7.42 -6.64 -6.34
N THR A 17 7.80 -7.77 -6.94
CA THR A 17 7.76 -7.94 -8.40
C THR A 17 6.33 -7.85 -8.94
N ILE A 18 5.35 -8.45 -8.26
CA ILE A 18 3.93 -8.39 -8.66
C ILE A 18 3.46 -6.94 -8.70
N LEU A 19 3.74 -6.16 -7.65
CA LEU A 19 3.33 -4.76 -7.55
C LEU A 19 4.03 -3.89 -8.59
N LYS A 20 5.33 -4.08 -8.83
CA LYS A 20 6.06 -3.33 -9.87
C LYS A 20 5.45 -3.51 -11.26
N ILE A 21 5.06 -4.73 -11.60
CA ILE A 21 4.44 -5.03 -12.90
C ILE A 21 3.05 -4.40 -13.00
N LEU A 22 2.21 -4.55 -11.96
CA LEU A 22 0.86 -3.98 -11.94
C LEU A 22 0.85 -2.44 -11.95
N ILE A 23 1.84 -1.83 -11.31
CA ILE A 23 1.87 -0.39 -11.04
C ILE A 23 2.65 0.39 -12.11
N SER A 24 3.52 -0.26 -12.91
CA SER A 24 4.25 0.40 -14.00
C SER A 24 3.34 1.15 -14.99
N MET A 25 2.07 0.75 -15.09
CA MET A 25 1.06 1.35 -15.96
C MET A 25 0.42 2.65 -15.43
N ARG A 26 0.63 3.02 -14.15
CA ARG A 26 -0.02 4.17 -13.49
C ARG A 26 0.95 4.91 -12.55
N PRO A 27 1.11 6.24 -12.65
CA PRO A 27 2.03 7.00 -11.78
C PRO A 27 1.60 7.11 -10.30
N GLN A 28 0.40 6.66 -9.94
CA GLN A 28 -0.21 6.94 -8.62
C GLN A 28 0.24 6.06 -7.43
N PRO A 29 0.63 4.78 -7.56
CA PRO A 29 0.93 3.94 -6.39
C PRO A 29 2.42 3.77 -6.07
N GLN A 30 3.28 4.71 -6.46
CA GLN A 30 4.72 4.65 -6.13
C GLN A 30 4.97 4.50 -4.62
N VAL A 31 4.16 5.18 -3.80
CA VAL A 31 4.22 5.09 -2.33
C VAL A 31 3.91 3.68 -1.80
N LEU A 32 3.05 2.90 -2.48
CA LEU A 32 2.76 1.51 -2.09
C LEU A 32 3.94 0.59 -2.44
N VAL A 33 4.60 0.79 -3.59
CA VAL A 33 5.79 0.01 -3.95
C VAL A 33 6.92 0.28 -2.96
N GLU A 34 7.19 1.55 -2.66
CA GLU A 34 8.20 1.96 -1.67
C GLU A 34 7.92 1.38 -0.28
N LEU A 35 6.65 1.30 0.12
CA LEU A 35 6.25 0.69 1.39
C LEU A 35 6.59 -0.81 1.45
N VAL A 36 6.33 -1.55 0.37
CA VAL A 36 6.65 -2.99 0.32
C VAL A 36 8.14 -3.22 0.30
N GLU A 37 8.88 -2.46 -0.51
CA GLU A 37 10.34 -2.53 -0.55
C GLU A 37 10.96 -2.21 0.81
N LEU A 38 10.41 -1.26 1.54
CA LEU A 38 10.85 -0.95 2.90
C LEU A 38 10.58 -2.11 3.86
N GLN A 39 9.38 -2.70 3.82
CA GLN A 39 9.02 -3.83 4.68
C GLN A 39 9.89 -5.06 4.39
N ASP A 40 10.12 -5.36 3.11
CA ASP A 40 10.98 -6.45 2.67
C ASP A 40 12.43 -6.22 3.10
N ARG A 41 12.95 -4.99 2.98
CA ARG A 41 14.32 -4.66 3.38
C ARG A 41 14.55 -4.70 4.90
N GLU A 42 13.61 -4.17 5.69
CA GLU A 42 13.80 -4.01 7.12
C GLU A 42 13.41 -5.27 7.93
N VAL A 43 12.40 -6.01 7.46
CA VAL A 43 11.84 -7.16 8.19
C VAL A 43 11.91 -8.45 7.37
N GLY A 44 11.75 -8.38 6.05
CA GLY A 44 11.73 -9.55 5.16
C GLY A 44 10.47 -10.41 5.27
N ASP A 45 9.43 -9.92 5.96
CA ASP A 45 8.13 -10.59 6.11
C ASP A 45 7.01 -9.54 6.25
N GLY A 46 5.76 -9.95 6.01
CA GLY A 46 4.58 -9.09 6.15
C GLY A 46 4.37 -8.12 4.99
N THR A 47 5.08 -8.31 3.87
CA THR A 47 4.96 -7.53 2.62
C THR A 47 3.52 -7.50 2.10
N THR A 48 2.81 -8.63 2.10
CA THR A 48 1.38 -8.68 1.72
C THR A 48 0.51 -7.93 2.73
N SER A 49 0.73 -8.17 4.02
CA SER A 49 -0.08 -7.61 5.11
C SER A 49 0.00 -6.09 5.16
N VAL A 50 1.19 -5.52 5.01
CA VAL A 50 1.40 -4.07 5.08
C VAL A 50 0.68 -3.34 3.94
N VAL A 51 0.65 -3.93 2.75
CA VAL A 51 -0.07 -3.39 1.58
C VAL A 51 -1.57 -3.36 1.83
N ILE A 52 -2.13 -4.47 2.31
CA ILE A 52 -3.57 -4.58 2.56
C ILE A 52 -4.00 -3.56 3.62
N VAL A 53 -3.22 -3.42 4.69
CA VAL A 53 -3.50 -2.45 5.76
C VAL A 53 -3.43 -1.01 5.22
N ALA A 54 -2.39 -0.67 4.46
CA ALA A 54 -2.25 0.66 3.87
C ALA A 54 -3.40 1.01 2.92
N ALA A 55 -3.78 0.07 2.05
CA ALA A 55 -4.89 0.25 1.11
C ALA A 55 -6.23 0.49 1.82
N GLU A 56 -6.53 -0.29 2.86
CA GLU A 56 -7.76 -0.12 3.63
C GLU A 56 -7.77 1.19 4.41
N LEU A 57 -6.63 1.61 5.01
CA LEU A 57 -6.53 2.90 5.70
C LEU A 57 -6.78 4.09 4.76
N VAL A 58 -6.27 4.05 3.53
CA VAL A 58 -6.51 5.08 2.51
C VAL A 58 -7.96 5.09 2.08
N LYS A 59 -8.57 3.91 1.86
CA LYS A 59 -9.99 3.79 1.52
C LYS A 59 -10.88 4.39 2.60
N ARG A 60 -10.64 4.08 3.87
CA ARG A 60 -11.36 4.67 5.01
C ARG A 60 -11.12 6.17 5.14
N ALA A 61 -9.90 6.63 4.92
CA ALA A 61 -9.59 8.05 4.92
C ALA A 61 -10.39 8.80 3.83
N ASN A 62 -10.51 8.20 2.64
CA ASN A 62 -11.32 8.78 1.57
C ASN A 62 -12.81 8.89 1.96
N ASP A 63 -13.37 7.88 2.63
CA ASP A 63 -14.75 7.95 3.15
C ASP A 63 -14.93 9.10 4.15
N LEU A 64 -13.96 9.29 5.05
CA LEU A 64 -13.97 10.40 6.02
C LEU A 64 -13.85 11.77 5.33
N VAL A 65 -13.03 11.89 4.29
CA VAL A 65 -12.94 13.12 3.48
C VAL A 65 -14.26 13.41 2.77
N ARG A 66 -14.92 12.39 2.22
CA ARG A 66 -16.27 12.53 1.62
C ARG A 66 -17.31 12.98 2.65
N ASN A 67 -17.13 12.62 3.91
CA ASN A 67 -17.91 13.10 5.05
C ASN A 67 -17.46 14.48 5.59
N LYS A 68 -16.70 15.25 4.80
CA LYS A 68 -16.23 16.61 5.12
C LYS A 68 -15.29 16.71 6.32
N ILE A 69 -14.63 15.62 6.69
CA ILE A 69 -13.58 15.66 7.71
C ILE A 69 -12.28 16.12 7.06
N HIS A 70 -11.63 17.13 7.66
CA HIS A 70 -10.40 17.68 7.11
C HIS A 70 -9.26 16.62 7.15
N PRO A 71 -8.49 16.44 6.06
CA PRO A 71 -7.41 15.45 6.00
C PRO A 71 -6.42 15.51 7.17
N THR A 72 -6.06 16.72 7.62
CA THR A 72 -5.18 16.92 8.78
C THR A 72 -5.73 16.26 10.06
N SER A 73 -7.04 16.31 10.28
CA SER A 73 -7.68 15.66 11.42
C SER A 73 -7.64 14.14 11.32
N ILE A 74 -7.80 13.60 10.11
CA ILE A 74 -7.70 12.15 9.85
C ILE A 74 -6.27 11.66 10.13
N ILE A 75 -5.27 12.37 9.59
CA ILE A 75 -3.85 12.06 9.82
C ILE A 75 -3.52 12.14 11.32
N GLY A 76 -4.02 13.16 12.02
CA GLY A 76 -3.88 13.28 13.48
C GLY A 76 -4.47 12.10 14.23
N GLY A 77 -5.69 11.67 13.85
CA GLY A 77 -6.36 10.51 14.42
C GLY A 77 -5.58 9.21 14.20
N TYR A 78 -5.09 8.97 12.99
CA TYR A 78 -4.27 7.79 12.66
C TYR A 78 -2.95 7.77 13.46
N ARG A 79 -2.31 8.91 13.69
CA ARG A 79 -1.10 9.00 14.55
C ARG A 79 -1.39 8.69 16.02
N ILE A 80 -2.56 9.05 16.53
CA ILE A 80 -2.97 8.69 17.90
C ILE A 80 -3.25 7.19 17.97
N ALA A 81 -4.05 6.66 17.04
CA ALA A 81 -4.39 5.24 16.98
C ALA A 81 -3.14 4.35 16.84
N SER A 82 -2.19 4.74 15.98
CA SER A 82 -0.92 4.05 15.81
C SER A 82 -0.11 3.99 17.11
N ARG A 83 -0.07 5.08 17.91
CA ARG A 83 0.63 5.09 19.21
C ARG A 83 -0.02 4.16 20.23
N GLU A 84 -1.35 4.10 20.29
CA GLU A 84 -2.04 3.18 21.20
C GLU A 84 -1.98 1.73 20.73
N ALA A 85 -1.92 1.46 19.42
CA ALA A 85 -1.79 0.09 18.91
C ALA A 85 -0.41 -0.55 19.17
N HIS A 86 0.64 0.27 19.40
CA HIS A 86 1.98 -0.21 19.76
C HIS A 86 2.19 -0.35 21.27
N ARG A 87 1.18 -0.06 22.09
CA ARG A 87 1.18 -0.31 23.54
C ARG A 87 0.68 -1.69 23.86
#